data_AF-A0A841MZZ6-F1
#
_entry.id   AF-A0A841MZZ6-F1
#
_cell.length_a   1.000
_cell.length_b   1.000
_cell.length_c   1.000
_cell.angle_alpha   90.00
_cell.angle_beta   90.00
_cell.angle_gamma   90.00
#
_symmetry.space_group_name_H-M   'P 1'
#
loop_
_entity.id
_entity.type
_entity.pdbx_description
1 polymer ?
#
loop_
_entity_poly.entity_id
_entity_poly.type
_entity_poly.pdbx_seq_one_letter_code
_entity_poly.pdbx_strand_id
1 'polypeptide(L)'
;MEAKKIIVKTESSNLWWGIYGLCDKTGWEDLELFYESGERIGAVCLNAKGYLRNALNELLNKEDEKDFSDAIREYLSDNVCHYWFYYDEPEDEDFQEVTYDAPKNEKGVKPRFMDIWHTDEEIDLRTIETAISSFAGKFLKIENCTVEVADGEPLEESVKSFKIHQERFGGGDVKIGFSDELISELSERWKMEKEEVLEKLNSSI
;
A
#
# COMPACT_ATOMS: atom_id res chain seq x y z
N MET A 1 2.09 19.29 -21.11
CA MET A 1 1.69 17.88 -21.23
C MET A 1 0.60 17.66 -20.21
N GLU A 2 -0.52 17.03 -20.61
CA GLU A 2 -1.59 16.67 -19.67
C GLU A 2 -1.07 15.63 -18.67
N ALA A 3 -1.47 15.78 -17.40
CA ALA A 3 -1.14 14.80 -16.38
C ALA A 3 -1.79 13.46 -16.75
N LYS A 4 -1.02 12.36 -16.69
CA LYS A 4 -1.60 11.03 -16.86
C LYS A 4 -2.17 10.57 -15.54
N LYS A 5 -3.37 10.00 -15.56
CA LYS A 5 -3.99 9.42 -14.37
C LYS A 5 -3.69 7.92 -14.30
N ILE A 6 -3.23 7.46 -13.14
CA ILE A 6 -3.15 6.04 -12.77
C ILE A 6 -4.27 5.76 -11.77
N ILE A 7 -5.06 4.75 -12.08
CA ILE A 7 -6.09 4.22 -11.20
C ILE A 7 -5.49 3.09 -10.39
N VAL A 8 -5.65 3.14 -9.08
CA VAL A 8 -5.17 2.15 -8.13
C VAL A 8 -6.37 1.43 -7.54
N LYS A 9 -6.33 0.10 -7.51
CA LYS A 9 -7.33 -0.72 -6.82
C LYS A 9 -6.66 -1.53 -5.72
N THR A 10 -7.41 -1.71 -4.64
CA THR A 10 -7.07 -2.52 -3.46
C THR A 10 -8.33 -3.25 -3.04
N GLU A 11 -8.19 -4.49 -2.56
CA GLU A 11 -9.30 -5.32 -2.10
C GLU A 11 -9.34 -5.44 -0.55
N SER A 12 -8.43 -4.73 0.13
CA SER A 12 -8.21 -4.86 1.57
C SER A 12 -9.14 -3.96 2.38
N SER A 13 -10.06 -4.56 3.13
CA SER A 13 -10.85 -3.83 4.12
C SER A 13 -9.96 -3.24 5.24
N ASN A 14 -8.82 -3.88 5.56
CA ASN A 14 -7.91 -3.42 6.60
C ASN A 14 -7.34 -2.02 6.29
N LEU A 15 -7.07 -1.72 5.02
CA LEU A 15 -6.62 -0.39 4.61
C LEU A 15 -7.68 0.66 5.00
N TRP A 16 -8.94 0.42 4.65
CA TRP A 16 -10.02 1.37 4.94
C TRP A 16 -10.32 1.48 6.44
N TRP A 17 -10.27 0.36 7.18
CA TRP A 17 -10.40 0.38 8.63
C TRP A 17 -9.32 1.23 9.29
N GLY A 18 -8.06 1.10 8.85
CA GLY A 18 -6.95 1.91 9.31
C GLY A 18 -7.10 3.39 8.95
N ILE A 19 -7.49 3.69 7.70
CA ILE A 19 -7.74 5.06 7.22
C ILE A 19 -8.83 5.77 8.03
N TYR A 20 -9.82 5.04 8.56
CA TYR A 20 -10.88 5.59 9.41
C TYR A 20 -10.60 5.45 10.91
N GLY A 21 -9.43 4.95 11.31
CA GLY A 21 -9.03 4.79 12.71
C GLY A 21 -9.83 3.75 13.49
N LEU A 22 -10.41 2.76 12.80
CA LEU A 22 -11.08 1.63 13.42
C LEU A 22 -10.06 0.61 13.95
N CYS A 23 -8.88 0.56 13.34
CA CYS A 23 -7.70 -0.17 13.78
C CYS A 23 -6.42 0.60 13.38
N ASP A 24 -5.24 0.04 13.70
CA ASP A 24 -3.97 0.57 13.20
C ASP A 24 -3.93 0.50 11.66
N LYS A 25 -3.19 1.42 11.02
CA LYS A 25 -3.01 1.43 9.57
C LYS A 25 -2.21 0.18 9.14
N THR A 26 -2.51 -0.36 7.96
CA THR A 26 -1.78 -1.54 7.45
C THR A 26 -0.33 -1.17 7.14
N GLY A 27 0.57 -2.13 7.34
CA GLY A 27 1.98 -1.99 6.98
C GLY A 27 2.30 -2.49 5.58
N TRP A 28 1.41 -3.24 4.93
CA TRP A 28 1.56 -3.72 3.56
C TRP A 28 0.21 -3.74 2.84
N GLU A 29 0.23 -3.58 1.52
CA GLU A 29 -0.99 -3.55 0.69
C GLU A 29 -0.72 -3.98 -0.75
N ASP A 30 -1.56 -4.86 -1.30
CA ASP A 30 -1.51 -5.25 -2.71
C ASP A 30 -2.28 -4.23 -3.57
N LEU A 31 -1.60 -3.68 -4.57
CA LEU A 31 -2.14 -2.63 -5.43
C LEU A 31 -2.18 -3.11 -6.87
N GLU A 32 -3.38 -3.10 -7.46
CA GLU A 32 -3.54 -3.24 -8.90
C GLU A 32 -3.56 -1.87 -9.58
N LEU A 33 -2.79 -1.74 -10.67
CA LEU A 33 -2.55 -0.48 -11.35
C LEU A 33 -3.16 -0.51 -12.76
N PHE A 34 -3.87 0.54 -13.11
CA PHE A 34 -4.52 0.71 -14.42
C PHE A 34 -4.29 2.12 -14.96
N TYR A 35 -4.23 2.24 -16.29
CA TYR A 35 -4.41 3.53 -16.94
C TYR A 35 -5.87 3.96 -16.86
N GLU A 36 -6.15 5.26 -17.02
CA GLU A 36 -7.52 5.79 -17.08
C GLU A 36 -8.38 5.17 -18.19
N SER A 37 -7.75 4.61 -19.24
CA SER A 37 -8.44 3.84 -20.30
C SER A 37 -9.02 2.50 -19.82
N GLY A 38 -8.65 2.05 -18.61
CA GLY A 38 -8.96 0.73 -18.07
C GLY A 38 -7.95 -0.35 -18.44
N GLU A 39 -6.90 -0.02 -19.21
CA GLU A 39 -5.81 -0.95 -19.51
C GLU A 39 -4.97 -1.23 -18.25
N ARG A 40 -4.76 -2.52 -17.93
CA ARG A 40 -3.98 -2.96 -16.77
C ARG A 40 -2.48 -2.70 -16.99
N ILE A 41 -1.86 -2.02 -16.04
CA ILE A 41 -0.41 -1.80 -15.98
C ILE A 41 0.27 -3.01 -15.34
N GLY A 42 -0.28 -3.49 -14.22
CA GLY A 42 0.28 -4.60 -13.46
C GLY A 42 -0.16 -4.53 -11.99
N ALA A 43 0.53 -5.28 -11.13
CA ALA A 43 0.35 -5.22 -9.69
C ALA A 43 1.69 -4.98 -8.99
N VAL A 44 1.65 -4.39 -7.80
CA VAL A 44 2.79 -4.18 -6.90
C VAL A 44 2.34 -4.39 -5.47
N CYS A 45 3.25 -4.82 -4.58
CA CYS A 45 3.00 -4.84 -3.14
C CYS A 45 3.67 -3.63 -2.51
N LEU A 46 2.88 -2.73 -1.95
CA LEU A 46 3.36 -1.58 -1.22
C LEU A 46 3.68 -2.01 0.20
N ASN A 47 4.90 -1.77 0.65
CA ASN A 47 5.38 -2.10 1.98
C ASN A 47 5.87 -0.83 2.68
N ALA A 48 5.35 -0.60 3.88
CA ALA A 48 5.79 0.47 4.76
C ALA A 48 6.98 0.03 5.62
N LYS A 49 7.70 1.02 6.16
CA LYS A 49 8.91 0.83 6.95
C LYS A 49 8.66 0.03 8.22
N GLY A 50 7.52 0.26 8.86
CA GLY A 50 7.10 -0.48 10.05
C GLY A 50 6.95 -1.97 9.79
N TYR A 51 6.35 -2.33 8.64
CA TYR A 51 6.16 -3.72 8.24
C TYR A 51 7.48 -4.46 8.01
N LEU A 52 8.37 -3.89 7.17
CA LEU A 52 9.64 -4.53 6.86
C LEU A 52 10.58 -4.61 8.06
N ARG A 53 10.50 -3.64 8.99
CA ARG A 53 11.21 -3.72 10.27
C ARG A 53 10.74 -4.90 11.12
N ASN A 54 9.44 -5.15 11.17
CA ASN A 54 8.88 -6.29 11.90
C ASN A 54 9.29 -7.61 11.22
N ALA A 55 9.18 -7.68 9.88
CA ALA A 55 9.58 -8.85 9.11
C ALA A 55 11.06 -9.19 9.29
N LEU A 56 11.94 -8.18 9.34
CA LEU A 56 13.38 -8.39 9.50
C LEU A 56 13.72 -9.26 10.72
N ASN A 57 13.03 -9.07 11.86
CA ASN A 57 13.28 -9.83 13.08
C ASN A 57 13.12 -11.35 12.89
N GLU A 58 12.18 -11.76 12.03
CA GLU A 58 11.93 -13.17 11.71
C GLU A 58 12.91 -13.74 10.68
N LEU A 59 13.52 -12.86 9.87
CA LEU A 59 14.46 -13.21 8.80
C LEU A 59 15.91 -13.33 9.28
N LEU A 60 16.27 -12.70 10.42
CA LEU A 60 17.67 -12.64 10.90
C LEU A 60 18.37 -13.99 11.05
N ASN A 61 17.62 -15.08 11.24
CA ASN A 61 18.17 -16.43 11.46
C ASN A 61 18.01 -17.37 10.25
N LYS A 62 17.57 -16.85 9.10
CA LYS A 62 17.33 -17.63 7.87
C LYS A 62 18.45 -17.37 6.86
N GLU A 63 19.39 -18.31 6.74
CA GLU A 63 20.53 -18.15 5.82
C GLU A 63 20.12 -18.08 4.34
N ASP A 64 19.03 -18.76 3.98
CA ASP A 64 18.42 -18.76 2.65
C ASP A 64 17.76 -17.43 2.28
N GLU A 65 17.44 -16.59 3.26
CA GLU A 65 16.83 -15.26 3.08
C GLU A 65 17.84 -14.12 3.26
N LYS A 66 19.14 -14.44 3.24
CA LYS A 66 20.19 -13.48 3.57
C LYS A 66 20.15 -12.22 2.69
N ASP A 67 20.04 -12.39 1.38
CA ASP A 67 20.04 -11.26 0.43
C ASP A 67 18.84 -10.33 0.66
N PHE A 68 17.67 -10.90 0.93
CA PHE A 68 16.46 -10.15 1.26
C PHE A 68 16.63 -9.41 2.60
N SER A 69 17.15 -10.07 3.63
CA SER A 69 17.38 -9.47 4.94
C SER A 69 18.40 -8.32 4.91
N ASP A 70 19.46 -8.45 4.10
CA ASP A 70 20.48 -7.42 3.94
C ASP A 70 19.93 -6.22 3.17
N ALA A 71 19.11 -6.45 2.14
CA ALA A 71 18.41 -5.39 1.42
C ALA A 71 17.42 -4.63 2.34
N ILE A 72 16.66 -5.33 3.19
CA ILE A 72 15.79 -4.67 4.17
C ILE A 72 16.61 -3.82 5.14
N ARG A 73 17.77 -4.30 5.63
CA ARG A 73 18.64 -3.50 6.51
C ARG A 73 19.13 -2.23 5.85
N GLU A 74 19.53 -2.32 4.57
CA GLU A 74 19.97 -1.16 3.79
C GLU A 74 18.83 -0.14 3.67
N TYR A 75 17.66 -0.58 3.23
CA TYR A 75 16.47 0.26 3.14
C TYR A 75 16.08 0.90 4.49
N LEU A 76 16.13 0.14 5.59
CA LEU A 76 15.81 0.66 6.92
C LEU A 76 16.80 1.74 7.38
N SER A 77 18.02 1.75 6.84
CA SER A 77 19.08 2.70 7.19
C SER A 77 18.98 4.05 6.47
N ASP A 78 18.17 4.16 5.41
CA ASP A 78 17.97 5.40 4.66
C ASP A 78 16.50 5.85 4.65
N ASN A 79 16.20 6.90 3.88
CA ASN A 79 14.86 7.46 3.75
C ASN A 79 14.50 7.72 2.28
N VAL A 80 14.78 6.73 1.43
CA VAL A 80 14.35 6.73 0.02
C VAL A 80 13.47 5.51 -0.26
N CYS A 81 12.69 5.56 -1.34
CA CYS A 81 11.92 4.40 -1.76
C CYS A 81 12.83 3.37 -2.44
N HIS A 82 12.72 2.11 -2.00
CA HIS A 82 13.41 0.97 -2.60
C HIS A 82 12.43 0.10 -3.38
N TYR A 83 12.97 -0.75 -4.25
CA TYR A 83 12.18 -1.65 -5.08
C TYR A 83 12.82 -3.04 -5.04
N TRP A 84 12.01 -4.04 -4.72
CA TRP A 84 12.46 -5.42 -4.66
C TRP A 84 11.75 -6.24 -5.74
N PHE A 85 12.50 -7.08 -6.46
CA PHE A 85 12.04 -7.68 -7.70
C PHE A 85 12.01 -9.21 -7.57
N TYR A 86 10.87 -9.81 -7.90
CA TYR A 86 10.69 -11.26 -7.94
C TYR A 86 10.74 -11.72 -9.39
N TYR A 87 11.58 -12.69 -9.69
CA TYR A 87 11.78 -13.21 -11.04
C TYR A 87 11.33 -14.67 -11.11
N ASP A 88 10.67 -15.03 -12.21
CA ASP A 88 10.48 -16.42 -12.60
C ASP A 88 11.71 -16.96 -13.31
N GLU A 89 11.84 -18.28 -13.31
CA GLU A 89 12.78 -18.98 -14.15
C GLU A 89 12.18 -19.25 -15.54
N PRO A 90 12.96 -19.12 -16.64
CA PRO A 90 12.46 -19.31 -18.00
C PRO A 90 11.76 -20.66 -18.24
N GLU A 91 12.07 -21.66 -17.41
CA GLU A 91 11.49 -23.01 -17.49
C GLU A 91 10.23 -23.21 -16.63
N ASP A 92 9.80 -22.20 -15.87
CA ASP A 92 8.60 -22.28 -15.02
C ASP A 92 7.32 -22.42 -15.85
N GLU A 93 6.40 -23.27 -15.38
CA GLU A 93 5.13 -23.54 -16.08
C GLU A 93 4.23 -22.29 -16.18
N ASP A 94 4.29 -21.42 -15.17
CA ASP A 94 3.54 -20.17 -15.06
C ASP A 94 4.38 -18.92 -15.30
N PHE A 95 5.49 -19.03 -16.05
CA PHE A 95 6.42 -17.93 -16.35
C PHE A 95 5.71 -16.64 -16.77
N GLN A 96 5.96 -15.56 -16.03
CA GLN A 96 5.41 -14.24 -16.29
C GLN A 96 6.46 -13.14 -16.19
N GLU A 97 6.31 -12.13 -17.04
CA GLU A 97 7.06 -10.88 -16.97
C GLU A 97 6.10 -9.70 -16.86
N VAL A 98 6.46 -8.72 -16.04
CA VAL A 98 5.77 -7.43 -16.02
C VAL A 98 5.80 -6.79 -17.41
N THR A 99 4.77 -6.02 -17.75
CA THR A 99 4.65 -5.39 -19.08
C THR A 99 5.45 -4.09 -19.19
N TYR A 100 5.73 -3.44 -18.06
CA TYR A 100 6.48 -2.18 -17.99
C TYR A 100 8.01 -2.36 -18.02
N ASP A 101 8.74 -1.25 -18.05
CA ASP A 101 10.21 -1.23 -18.01
C ASP A 101 10.67 -1.63 -16.60
N ALA A 102 11.55 -2.62 -16.49
CA ALA A 102 12.02 -3.16 -15.21
C ALA A 102 13.39 -3.82 -15.39
N PRO A 103 14.24 -3.87 -14.34
CA PRO A 103 15.57 -4.46 -14.46
C PRO A 103 15.48 -5.94 -14.80
N LYS A 104 16.26 -6.36 -15.79
CA LYS A 104 16.40 -7.77 -16.16
C LYS A 104 17.42 -8.46 -15.27
N ASN A 105 17.18 -9.72 -14.91
CA ASN A 105 18.17 -10.56 -14.25
C ASN A 105 19.29 -10.98 -15.23
N GLU A 106 20.26 -11.77 -14.76
CA GLU A 106 21.40 -12.25 -15.55
C GLU A 106 20.99 -13.09 -16.79
N LYS A 107 19.78 -13.66 -16.77
CA LYS A 107 19.19 -14.44 -17.87
C LYS A 107 18.40 -13.56 -18.86
N GLY A 108 18.32 -12.25 -18.64
CA GLY A 108 17.61 -11.31 -19.50
C GLY A 108 16.09 -11.25 -19.27
N VAL A 109 15.61 -11.83 -18.16
CA VAL A 109 14.19 -11.91 -17.77
C VAL A 109 13.82 -10.73 -16.88
N LYS A 110 12.70 -10.07 -17.16
CA LYS A 110 12.09 -9.04 -16.30
C LYS A 110 11.37 -9.70 -15.12
N PRO A 111 11.18 -9.00 -14.00
CA PRO A 111 10.46 -9.59 -12.86
C PRO A 111 9.02 -9.98 -13.22
N ARG A 112 8.47 -10.95 -12.51
CA ARG A 112 7.03 -11.28 -12.51
C ARG A 112 6.23 -10.25 -11.72
N PHE A 113 6.84 -9.71 -10.66
CA PHE A 113 6.21 -8.85 -9.65
C PHE A 113 7.28 -8.04 -8.90
N MET A 114 6.87 -6.97 -8.23
CA MET A 114 7.77 -6.21 -7.37
C MET A 114 7.09 -5.71 -6.10
N ASP A 115 7.91 -5.48 -5.09
CA ASP A 115 7.55 -4.66 -3.95
C ASP A 115 8.02 -3.23 -4.15
N ILE A 116 7.20 -2.28 -3.66
CA ILE A 116 7.62 -0.90 -3.41
C ILE A 116 7.83 -0.76 -1.91
N TRP A 117 9.04 -0.43 -1.49
CA TRP A 117 9.36 -0.18 -0.08
C TRP A 117 9.34 1.33 0.16
N HIS A 118 8.24 1.81 0.72
CA HIS A 118 7.98 3.24 0.94
C HIS A 118 8.56 3.72 2.27
N THR A 119 8.89 5.00 2.40
CA THR A 119 9.57 5.53 3.59
C THR A 119 8.66 5.69 4.82
N ASP A 120 7.35 5.75 4.60
CA ASP A 120 6.36 5.92 5.67
C ASP A 120 6.29 4.67 6.55
N GLU A 121 5.90 4.85 7.82
CA GLU A 121 5.83 3.74 8.80
C GLU A 121 4.60 2.84 8.60
N GLU A 122 3.52 3.40 8.06
CA GLU A 122 2.26 2.73 7.79
C GLU A 122 1.68 3.24 6.46
N ILE A 123 0.66 2.57 5.93
CA ILE A 123 0.07 2.90 4.63
C ILE A 123 -1.23 3.70 4.81
N ASP A 124 -1.25 4.89 4.21
CA ASP A 124 -2.46 5.63 3.91
C ASP A 124 -2.56 6.00 2.41
N LEU A 125 -3.56 6.80 2.04
CA LEU A 125 -3.77 7.19 0.65
C LEU A 125 -2.63 8.06 0.09
N ARG A 126 -2.00 8.88 0.93
CA ARG A 126 -0.86 9.72 0.52
C ARG A 126 0.38 8.84 0.30
N THR A 127 0.58 7.83 1.15
CA THR A 127 1.61 6.79 0.94
C THR A 127 1.41 6.12 -0.42
N ILE A 128 0.18 5.69 -0.75
CA ILE A 128 -0.14 5.11 -2.06
C ILE A 128 0.14 6.11 -3.20
N GLU A 129 -0.34 7.34 -3.09
CA GLU A 129 -0.15 8.37 -4.13
C GLU A 129 1.33 8.62 -4.43
N THR A 130 2.14 8.80 -3.39
CA THR A 130 3.57 9.10 -3.52
C THR A 130 4.36 7.89 -4.02
N ALA A 131 4.06 6.69 -3.53
CA ALA A 131 4.66 5.44 -4.01
C ALA A 131 4.37 5.20 -5.49
N ILE A 132 3.11 5.32 -5.91
CA ILE A 132 2.70 5.07 -7.30
C ILE A 132 3.19 6.17 -8.24
N SER A 133 3.24 7.42 -7.79
CA SER A 133 3.85 8.51 -8.58
C SER A 133 5.34 8.25 -8.82
N SER A 134 6.09 7.81 -7.80
CA SER A 134 7.50 7.44 -7.94
C SER A 134 7.68 6.24 -8.89
N PHE A 135 6.85 5.21 -8.74
CA PHE A 135 6.81 4.06 -9.64
C PHE A 135 6.55 4.48 -11.10
N ALA A 136 5.56 5.35 -11.33
CA ALA A 136 5.18 5.82 -12.66
C ALA A 136 6.32 6.59 -13.35
N GLY A 137 7.01 7.47 -12.62
CA GLY A 137 8.19 8.16 -13.12
C GLY A 137 9.29 7.17 -13.52
N LYS A 138 9.61 6.23 -12.63
CA LYS A 138 10.75 5.32 -12.79
C LYS A 138 10.54 4.24 -13.86
N PHE A 139 9.38 3.59 -13.89
CA PHE A 139 9.15 2.40 -14.71
C PHE A 139 8.22 2.62 -15.90
N LEU A 140 7.40 3.68 -15.87
CA LEU A 140 6.49 4.03 -16.98
C LEU A 140 6.95 5.28 -17.74
N LYS A 141 7.96 6.01 -17.24
CA LYS A 141 8.45 7.29 -17.80
C LYS A 141 7.35 8.36 -17.82
N ILE A 142 6.55 8.38 -16.76
CA ILE A 142 5.44 9.33 -16.54
C ILE A 142 5.82 10.27 -15.40
N GLU A 143 6.32 11.46 -15.74
CA GLU A 143 6.78 12.45 -14.75
C GLU A 143 5.63 13.20 -14.05
N ASN A 144 4.52 13.43 -14.76
CA ASN A 144 3.34 14.12 -14.23
C ASN A 144 2.19 13.14 -14.14
N CYS A 145 2.11 12.43 -13.01
CA CYS A 145 1.08 11.47 -12.72
C CYS A 145 0.09 12.02 -11.67
N THR A 146 -1.19 11.73 -11.84
CA THR A 146 -2.20 11.83 -10.77
C THR A 146 -2.60 10.43 -10.38
N VAL A 147 -2.66 10.13 -9.09
CA VAL A 147 -3.04 8.80 -8.59
C VAL A 147 -4.44 8.89 -8.01
N GLU A 148 -5.33 8.00 -8.45
CA GLU A 148 -6.69 7.90 -7.94
C GLU A 148 -6.91 6.48 -7.40
N VAL A 149 -7.14 6.36 -6.09
CA VAL A 149 -7.56 5.09 -5.49
C VAL A 149 -9.05 4.89 -5.79
N ALA A 150 -9.34 3.96 -6.69
CA ALA A 150 -10.69 3.65 -7.11
C ALA A 150 -11.47 2.96 -5.98
N ASP A 151 -12.80 3.05 -6.10
CA ASP A 151 -13.75 2.32 -5.25
C ASP A 151 -13.54 2.57 -3.74
N GLY A 152 -13.23 3.83 -3.38
CA GLY A 152 -13.03 4.23 -1.99
C GLY A 152 -14.19 3.80 -1.09
N GLU A 153 -13.89 3.04 -0.04
CA GLU A 153 -14.93 2.50 0.85
C GLU A 153 -15.52 3.62 1.74
N PRO A 154 -16.85 3.82 1.76
CA PRO A 154 -17.47 4.77 2.68
C PRO A 154 -17.29 4.35 4.15
N LEU A 155 -17.19 5.33 5.06
CA LEU A 155 -17.06 5.09 6.50
C LEU A 155 -18.11 4.10 7.02
N GLU A 156 -19.36 4.24 6.58
CA GLU A 156 -20.48 3.44 7.06
C GLU A 156 -20.32 1.95 6.69
N GLU A 157 -19.79 1.65 5.50
CA GLU A 157 -19.50 0.27 5.10
C GLU A 157 -18.25 -0.26 5.82
N SER A 158 -17.25 0.57 6.07
CA SER A 158 -16.05 0.19 6.84
C SER A 158 -16.37 -0.13 8.30
N VAL A 159 -17.21 0.66 8.96
CA VAL A 159 -17.62 0.34 10.33
C VAL A 159 -18.41 -0.97 10.38
N LYS A 160 -19.29 -1.20 9.40
CA LYS A 160 -20.09 -2.42 9.31
C LYS A 160 -19.21 -3.65 9.06
N SER A 161 -18.28 -3.58 8.11
CA SER A 161 -17.37 -4.69 7.81
C SER A 161 -16.42 -4.96 8.99
N PHE A 162 -15.95 -3.91 9.67
CA PHE A 162 -15.15 -4.02 10.89
C PHE A 162 -15.90 -4.71 12.04
N LYS A 163 -17.16 -4.32 12.31
CA LYS A 163 -17.99 -4.98 13.35
C LYS A 163 -18.22 -6.46 13.06
N ILE A 164 -18.51 -6.81 11.80
CA ILE A 164 -18.63 -8.22 11.38
C ILE A 164 -17.33 -8.98 11.63
N HIS A 165 -16.18 -8.35 11.36
CA HIS A 165 -14.88 -8.94 11.66
C HIS A 165 -14.69 -9.16 13.18
N GLN A 166 -14.98 -8.16 14.02
CA GLN A 166 -14.88 -8.29 15.48
C GLN A 166 -15.73 -9.44 16.03
N GLU A 167 -16.99 -9.55 15.60
CA GLU A 167 -17.91 -10.62 16.00
C GLU A 167 -17.38 -12.01 15.63
N ARG A 168 -16.80 -12.15 14.44
CA ARG A 168 -16.27 -13.44 13.94
C ARG A 168 -15.04 -13.91 14.71
N PHE A 169 -14.17 -12.99 15.10
CA PHE A 169 -12.90 -13.32 15.77
C PHE A 169 -12.98 -13.22 17.29
N GLY A 170 -14.19 -13.08 17.85
CA GLY A 170 -14.42 -13.09 19.31
C GLY A 170 -13.83 -11.88 20.02
N GLY A 171 -13.60 -10.78 19.30
CA GLY A 171 -13.22 -9.52 19.91
C GLY A 171 -14.39 -9.01 20.75
N GLY A 172 -14.13 -8.66 22.01
CA GLY A 172 -15.08 -7.83 22.76
C GLY A 172 -15.16 -6.44 22.13
N ASP A 173 -16.10 -5.62 22.60
CA ASP A 173 -16.22 -4.23 22.15
C ASP A 173 -14.89 -3.49 22.36
N VAL A 174 -14.13 -3.29 21.29
CA VAL A 174 -12.89 -2.51 21.32
C VAL A 174 -13.28 -1.06 21.43
N LYS A 175 -12.78 -0.38 22.46
CA LYS A 175 -12.99 1.05 22.61
C LYS A 175 -12.18 1.77 21.52
N ILE A 176 -12.89 2.27 20.50
CA ILE A 176 -12.30 3.07 19.43
C ILE A 176 -12.08 4.49 19.96
N GLY A 177 -10.89 5.03 19.70
CA GLY A 177 -10.53 6.42 19.97
C GLY A 177 -9.82 6.99 18.76
N PHE A 178 -10.17 8.22 18.39
CA PHE A 178 -9.62 8.88 17.20
C PHE A 178 -8.53 9.86 17.63
N SER A 179 -7.36 9.76 16.98
CA SER A 179 -6.25 10.70 17.22
C SER A 179 -6.49 12.05 16.55
N ASP A 180 -5.83 13.10 17.04
CA ASP A 180 -5.91 14.43 16.44
C ASP A 180 -5.31 14.44 15.02
N GLU A 181 -4.30 13.60 14.77
CA GLU A 181 -3.70 13.40 13.46
C GLU A 181 -4.74 12.86 12.47
N LEU A 182 -5.44 11.78 12.83
CA LEU A 182 -6.50 11.18 12.00
C LEU A 182 -7.62 12.19 11.71
N ILE A 183 -8.08 12.91 12.72
CA ILE A 183 -9.14 13.92 12.56
C ILE A 183 -8.69 15.01 11.58
N SER A 184 -7.41 15.40 11.63
CA SER A 184 -6.83 16.38 10.71
C SER A 184 -6.77 15.85 9.28
N GLU A 185 -6.31 14.61 9.08
CA GLU A 185 -6.27 13.94 7.77
C GLU A 185 -7.67 13.84 7.14
N LEU A 186 -8.66 13.40 7.92
CA LEU A 186 -10.03 13.25 7.44
C LEU A 186 -10.73 14.60 7.21
N SER A 187 -10.40 15.64 7.98
CA SER A 187 -10.88 17.00 7.79
C SER A 187 -10.49 17.54 6.41
N GLU A 188 -9.21 17.39 6.04
CA GLU A 188 -8.73 17.79 4.71
C GLU A 188 -9.41 16.98 3.60
N ARG A 189 -9.54 15.67 3.80
CA ARG A 189 -10.12 14.76 2.80
C ARG A 189 -11.60 14.99 2.57
N TRP A 190 -12.38 15.09 3.64
CA TRP A 190 -13.83 15.28 3.58
C TRP A 190 -14.22 16.74 3.38
N LYS A 191 -13.26 17.67 3.48
CA LYS A 191 -13.48 19.12 3.42
C LYS A 191 -14.51 19.56 4.48
N MET A 192 -14.32 19.05 5.69
CA MET A 192 -15.16 19.28 6.87
C MET A 192 -14.32 19.84 8.01
N GLU A 193 -14.92 20.59 8.92
CA GLU A 193 -14.22 21.04 10.12
C GLU A 193 -13.91 19.85 11.05
N LYS A 194 -12.84 19.97 11.86
CA LYS A 194 -12.36 18.86 12.71
C LYS A 194 -13.44 18.38 13.71
N GLU A 195 -14.21 19.30 14.26
CA GLU A 195 -15.33 18.99 15.15
C GLU A 195 -16.40 18.16 14.44
N GLU A 196 -16.76 18.51 13.20
CA GLU A 196 -17.75 17.78 12.40
C GLU A 196 -17.25 16.37 12.02
N VAL A 197 -15.96 16.24 11.73
CA VAL A 197 -15.31 14.94 11.50
C VAL A 197 -15.43 14.06 12.74
N LEU A 198 -15.06 14.59 13.91
CA LEU A 198 -15.12 13.86 15.17
C LEU A 198 -16.56 13.45 15.53
N GLU A 199 -17.54 14.33 15.33
CA GLU A 199 -18.96 14.01 15.52
C GLU A 199 -19.40 12.88 14.59
N LYS A 200 -19.04 12.96 13.31
CA LYS A 200 -19.38 11.93 12.31
C LYS A 200 -18.79 10.57 12.67
N LEU A 201 -17.51 10.52 13.04
CA LEU A 201 -16.83 9.30 13.45
C LEU A 201 -17.49 8.67 14.68
N ASN A 202 -17.74 9.47 15.74
CA ASN A 202 -18.39 8.99 16.96
C ASN A 202 -19.83 8.53 16.73
N SER A 203 -20.56 9.12 15.78
CA SER A 203 -21.94 8.72 15.47
C SER A 203 -22.05 7.40 14.71
N SER A 204 -20.95 6.97 14.09
CA SER A 204 -20.90 5.79 13.24
C SER A 204 -20.52 4.52 14.00
N ILE A 205 -19.79 4.64 15.11
CA ILE A 205 -19.31 3.54 15.96
C ILE A 205 -20.32 3.09 17.01
#